data_AF-A0A914U8Q1-F1
#
_entry.id   AF-A0A914U8Q1-F1
#
_cell.length_a   1.000
_cell.length_b   1.000
_cell.length_c   1.000
_cell.angle_alpha   90.00
_cell.angle_beta   90.00
_cell.angle_gamma   90.00
#
_symmetry.space_group_name_H-M   'P 1'
#
loop_
_entity.id
_entity.type
_entity.pdbx_description
1 polymer ?
#
loop_
_entity_poly.entity_id
_entity_poly.type
_entity_poly.pdbx_seq_one_letter_code
_entity_poly.pdbx_strand_id
1 'polypeptide(L)'
;MGLINPPKKKKRRTDQYNDNKSVEETAIKDFVKSKTRADFEYENEVLDKYKSIKDAIKSKPKKSKFAELKKFLIDKKDNEDILQEIAKETDHEFITKLLITYTGTQASSDLVLFDILKFYERNVKFNFKPLLPLVCGPNTELHYANLVKLGRAVHICPKPDEVLSGLNSDILWETGISSSLFNPEDSEQKNPLHYDPRYISMLLLGMVEAGADLTLRLFVEKNGLSFAAFLLSHPLDSIRIYGYAILSDFLLKIQDISSEAFLEKPLFTYTLIYLKDNLKQPNLKIGNGLFFLLL
;
A
#
# COMPACT_ATOMS: atom_id res chain seq x y z
N MET A 1 -12.44 -56.00 66.17
CA MET A 1 -11.75 -56.96 65.28
C MET A 1 -12.14 -56.63 63.85
N GLY A 2 -11.15 -56.34 63.00
CA GLY A 2 -11.33 -56.00 61.59
C GLY A 2 -9.98 -55.56 61.00
N LEU A 3 -9.25 -56.52 60.44
CA LEU A 3 -7.92 -56.39 59.83
C LEU A 3 -8.01 -55.77 58.44
N ILE A 4 -7.16 -54.77 58.12
CA ILE A 4 -6.73 -54.51 56.74
C ILE A 4 -5.24 -54.06 56.73
N ASN A 5 -4.45 -54.76 55.91
CA ASN A 5 -2.98 -54.70 55.76
C ASN A 5 -2.44 -53.36 55.22
N PRO A 6 -1.17 -53.00 55.53
CA PRO A 6 -0.46 -51.91 54.84
C PRO A 6 0.13 -52.37 53.50
N PRO A 7 0.16 -51.53 52.44
CA PRO A 7 0.79 -51.88 51.19
C PRO A 7 2.29 -51.56 51.14
N LYS A 8 2.95 -52.35 50.28
CA LYS A 8 4.38 -52.51 50.03
C LYS A 8 5.10 -51.23 49.58
N LYS A 9 6.32 -50.99 50.11
CA LYS A 9 7.30 -50.05 49.55
C LYS A 9 7.74 -50.52 48.15
N LYS A 10 7.48 -49.72 47.10
CA LYS A 10 8.15 -49.84 45.79
C LYS A 10 9.34 -48.90 45.71
N LYS A 11 10.50 -49.48 45.40
CA LYS A 11 11.79 -48.85 45.12
C LYS A 11 11.69 -47.93 43.89
N ARG A 12 12.44 -46.83 43.97
CA ARG A 12 12.72 -45.81 42.96
C ARG A 12 13.08 -46.41 41.59
N ARG A 13 12.52 -45.83 40.52
CA ARG A 13 13.14 -45.74 39.18
C ARG A 13 13.47 -44.28 38.96
N THR A 14 14.75 -43.96 38.77
CA THR A 14 15.23 -42.58 38.59
C THR A 14 16.27 -42.57 37.48
N ASP A 15 15.99 -43.20 36.33
CA ASP A 15 16.96 -43.31 35.22
C ASP A 15 16.29 -43.12 33.85
N GLN A 16 15.39 -42.14 33.71
CA GLN A 16 14.74 -41.86 32.41
C GLN A 16 14.65 -40.38 32.04
N TYR A 17 15.27 -39.47 32.81
CA TYR A 17 15.13 -38.03 32.58
C TYR A 17 16.34 -37.37 31.88
N ASN A 18 17.43 -38.10 31.62
CA ASN A 18 18.66 -37.52 31.04
C ASN A 18 18.94 -37.86 29.57
N ASP A 19 18.24 -38.82 28.96
CA ASP A 19 18.47 -39.17 27.55
C ASP A 19 17.59 -38.39 26.55
N ASN A 20 16.47 -37.82 27.00
CA ASN A 20 15.59 -37.09 26.08
C ASN A 20 16.06 -35.65 25.82
N LYS A 21 16.83 -35.06 26.73
CA LYS A 21 17.32 -33.68 26.58
C LYS A 21 18.49 -33.57 25.61
N SER A 22 19.33 -34.62 25.54
CA SER A 22 20.43 -34.68 24.59
C SER A 22 19.92 -34.89 23.17
N VAL A 23 18.90 -35.73 22.96
CA VAL A 23 18.30 -36.00 21.65
C VAL A 23 17.51 -34.81 21.10
N GLU A 24 16.81 -34.05 21.95
CA GLU A 24 16.14 -32.81 21.53
C GLU A 24 17.13 -31.70 21.18
N GLU A 25 18.27 -31.58 21.89
CA GLU A 25 19.31 -30.60 21.56
C GLU A 25 20.09 -30.96 20.27
N THR A 26 20.29 -32.23 19.94
CA THR A 26 20.83 -32.64 18.62
C THR A 26 19.81 -32.44 17.52
N ALA A 27 18.53 -32.74 17.74
CA ALA A 27 17.48 -32.50 16.74
C ALA A 27 17.28 -31.01 16.43
N ILE A 28 17.45 -30.13 17.42
CA ILE A 28 17.41 -28.67 17.21
C ILE A 28 18.66 -28.17 16.48
N LYS A 29 19.85 -28.76 16.73
CA LYS A 29 21.08 -28.44 16.00
C LYS A 29 21.09 -28.96 14.57
N ASP A 30 20.44 -30.10 14.30
CA ASP A 30 20.29 -30.66 12.96
C ASP A 30 19.12 -30.00 12.18
N PHE A 31 18.20 -29.32 12.86
CA PHE A 31 17.15 -28.50 12.26
C PHE A 31 17.64 -27.08 11.87
N VAL A 32 18.72 -26.59 12.50
CA VAL A 32 19.49 -25.45 12.01
C VAL A 32 20.33 -25.92 10.83
N LYS A 33 19.66 -26.04 9.67
CA LYS A 33 20.19 -26.39 8.35
C LYS A 33 21.66 -25.98 8.18
N SER A 34 22.53 -26.98 7.99
CA SER A 34 23.82 -26.77 7.35
C SER A 34 23.57 -26.35 5.89
N LYS A 35 23.40 -25.05 5.67
CA LYS A 35 23.32 -24.46 4.33
C LYS A 35 24.57 -24.87 3.57
N THR A 36 24.41 -25.56 2.46
CA THR A 36 25.56 -26.08 1.72
C THR A 36 26.31 -24.92 1.06
N ARG A 37 27.58 -25.11 0.75
CA ARG A 37 28.37 -24.10 0.02
C ARG A 37 27.67 -23.69 -1.30
N ALA A 38 27.02 -24.63 -1.97
CA ALA A 38 26.25 -24.38 -3.18
C ALA A 38 25.03 -23.47 -2.93
N ASP A 39 24.35 -23.62 -1.78
CA ASP A 39 23.22 -22.75 -1.41
C ASP A 39 23.69 -21.30 -1.16
N PHE A 40 24.85 -21.11 -0.52
CA PHE A 40 25.43 -19.78 -0.34
C PHE A 40 25.90 -19.15 -1.66
N GLU A 41 26.53 -19.93 -2.54
CA GLU A 41 26.96 -19.46 -3.86
C GLU A 41 25.76 -19.04 -4.72
N TYR A 42 24.66 -19.81 -4.68
CA TYR A 42 23.42 -19.47 -5.35
C TYR A 42 22.79 -18.18 -4.83
N GLU A 43 22.73 -17.99 -3.51
CA GLU A 43 22.17 -16.76 -2.93
C GLU A 43 22.99 -15.53 -3.28
N ASN A 44 24.32 -15.63 -3.26
CA ASN A 44 25.19 -14.53 -3.66
C ASN A 44 24.97 -14.16 -5.13
N GLU A 45 24.87 -15.13 -6.03
CA GLU A 45 24.58 -14.87 -7.45
C GLU A 45 23.23 -14.17 -7.64
N VAL A 46 22.20 -14.62 -6.91
CA VAL A 46 20.87 -14.00 -6.94
C VAL A 46 20.93 -12.56 -6.41
N LEU A 47 21.68 -12.31 -5.33
CA LEU A 47 21.81 -10.99 -4.73
C LEU A 47 22.61 -10.03 -5.63
N ASP A 48 23.66 -10.51 -6.28
CA ASP A 48 24.44 -9.73 -7.25
C ASP A 48 23.58 -9.31 -8.45
N LYS A 49 22.71 -10.21 -8.92
CA LYS A 49 21.73 -9.88 -9.94
C LYS A 49 20.74 -8.81 -9.47
N TYR A 50 20.25 -8.91 -8.24
CA TYR A 50 19.38 -7.89 -7.66
C TYR A 50 20.07 -6.52 -7.60
N LYS A 51 21.30 -6.47 -7.08
CA LYS A 51 22.13 -5.25 -6.99
C LYS A 51 22.33 -4.62 -8.36
N SER A 52 22.69 -5.42 -9.36
CA SER A 52 22.85 -4.95 -10.75
C SER A 52 21.58 -4.30 -11.31
N ILE A 53 20.41 -4.90 -11.08
CA ILE A 53 19.12 -4.32 -11.51
C ILE A 53 18.83 -3.03 -10.75
N LYS A 54 19.03 -3.02 -9.43
CA LYS A 54 18.82 -1.87 -8.54
C LYS A 54 19.68 -0.67 -8.96
N ASP A 55 20.97 -0.89 -9.20
CA ASP A 55 21.93 0.16 -9.58
C ASP A 55 21.64 0.70 -10.99
N ALA A 56 21.21 -0.16 -11.92
CA ALA A 56 20.75 0.28 -13.23
C ALA A 56 19.53 1.19 -13.14
N ILE A 57 18.59 0.91 -12.23
CA ILE A 57 17.41 1.77 -12.00
C ILE A 57 17.81 3.08 -11.34
N LYS A 58 18.68 3.06 -10.32
CA LYS A 58 19.18 4.28 -9.65
C LYS A 58 19.87 5.23 -10.64
N SER A 59 20.72 4.69 -11.51
CA SER A 59 21.48 5.49 -12.48
C SER A 59 20.63 6.00 -13.64
N LYS A 60 19.75 5.16 -14.21
CA LYS A 60 18.88 5.56 -15.32
C LYS A 60 17.58 4.75 -15.34
N PRO A 61 16.50 5.28 -14.75
CA PRO A 61 15.20 4.62 -14.72
C PRO A 61 14.69 4.33 -16.15
N LYS A 62 14.40 3.06 -16.45
CA LYS A 62 13.89 2.62 -17.75
C LYS A 62 12.78 1.59 -17.57
N LYS A 63 11.76 1.66 -18.44
CA LYS A 63 10.62 0.73 -18.44
C LYS A 63 11.04 -0.74 -18.49
N SER A 64 12.05 -1.08 -19.29
CA SER A 64 12.56 -2.46 -19.40
C SER A 64 13.17 -2.97 -18.08
N LYS A 65 13.85 -2.10 -17.33
CA LYS A 65 14.44 -2.46 -16.03
C LYS A 65 13.38 -2.64 -14.94
N PHE A 66 12.27 -1.90 -14.99
CA PHE A 66 11.13 -2.16 -14.10
C PHE A 66 10.49 -3.51 -14.37
N ALA A 67 10.28 -3.87 -15.63
CA ALA A 67 9.76 -5.19 -15.99
C ALA A 67 10.70 -6.33 -15.55
N GLU A 68 12.01 -6.15 -15.74
CA GLU A 68 13.05 -7.08 -15.28
C GLU A 68 13.01 -7.25 -13.75
N LEU A 69 12.94 -6.15 -13.00
CA LEU A 69 12.84 -6.18 -11.54
C LEU A 69 11.55 -6.87 -11.08
N LYS A 70 10.39 -6.52 -11.66
CA LYS A 70 9.12 -7.15 -11.31
C LYS A 70 9.18 -8.66 -11.52
N LYS A 71 9.71 -9.11 -12.66
CA LYS A 71 9.87 -10.55 -12.93
C LYS A 71 10.78 -11.21 -11.89
N PHE A 72 11.94 -10.61 -11.62
CA PHE A 72 12.89 -11.11 -10.62
C PHE A 72 12.23 -11.25 -9.24
N LEU A 73 11.49 -10.24 -8.78
CA LEU A 73 10.80 -10.27 -7.48
C LEU A 73 9.72 -11.34 -7.42
N ILE A 74 8.91 -11.50 -8.48
CA ILE A 74 7.88 -12.55 -8.56
C ILE A 74 8.52 -13.94 -8.52
N ASP A 75 9.62 -14.16 -9.25
CA ASP A 75 10.33 -15.44 -9.28
C ASP A 75 10.91 -15.82 -7.91
N LYS A 76 11.09 -14.86 -7.00
CA LYS A 76 11.66 -15.05 -5.65
C LYS A 76 10.65 -14.86 -4.51
N LYS A 77 9.38 -14.65 -4.82
CA LYS A 77 8.34 -14.31 -3.83
C LYS A 77 8.17 -15.34 -2.70
N ASP A 78 8.51 -16.60 -2.96
CA ASP A 78 8.31 -17.74 -2.06
C ASP A 78 9.60 -18.12 -1.29
N ASN A 79 10.72 -17.42 -1.52
CA ASN A 79 11.98 -17.68 -0.82
C ASN A 79 12.25 -16.60 0.25
N GLU A 80 11.91 -16.91 1.51
CA GLU A 80 12.03 -15.97 2.63
C GLU A 80 13.46 -15.53 2.92
N ASP A 81 14.45 -16.43 2.80
CA ASP A 81 15.87 -16.10 3.04
C ASP A 81 16.35 -15.04 2.05
N ILE A 82 16.03 -15.22 0.77
CA ILE A 82 16.37 -14.25 -0.28
C ILE A 82 15.63 -12.93 -0.07
N LEU A 83 14.36 -12.96 0.35
CA LEU A 83 13.61 -11.74 0.64
C LEU A 83 14.19 -10.95 1.82
N GLN A 84 14.74 -11.61 2.83
CA GLN A 84 15.44 -10.95 3.94
C GLN A 84 16.74 -10.29 3.46
N GLU A 85 17.51 -10.92 2.57
CA GLU A 85 18.71 -10.30 1.99
C GLU A 85 18.35 -9.13 1.08
N ILE A 86 17.31 -9.24 0.26
CA ILE A 86 16.77 -8.13 -0.53
C ILE A 86 16.34 -6.98 0.40
N ALA A 87 15.73 -7.27 1.54
CA ALA A 87 15.31 -6.25 2.51
C ALA A 87 16.52 -5.47 3.06
N LYS A 88 17.61 -6.15 3.40
CA LYS A 88 18.85 -5.51 3.87
C LYS A 88 19.48 -4.61 2.80
N GLU A 89 19.40 -5.03 1.55
CA GLU A 89 19.93 -4.27 0.42
C GLU A 89 18.97 -3.16 -0.06
N THR A 90 17.70 -3.15 0.35
CA THR A 90 16.73 -2.14 -0.08
C THR A 90 16.86 -0.88 0.77
N ASP A 91 17.35 0.21 0.18
CA ASP A 91 17.49 1.50 0.85
C ASP A 91 16.39 2.50 0.48
N HIS A 92 16.23 3.55 1.31
CA HIS A 92 15.24 4.60 1.08
C HIS A 92 15.52 5.37 -0.21
N GLU A 93 16.78 5.56 -0.58
CA GLU A 93 17.17 6.24 -1.82
C GLU A 93 16.58 5.54 -3.05
N PHE A 94 16.71 4.21 -3.12
CA PHE A 94 16.13 3.42 -4.19
C PHE A 94 14.60 3.57 -4.25
N ILE A 95 13.92 3.44 -3.11
CA ILE A 95 12.46 3.56 -3.04
C ILE A 95 12.01 4.97 -3.44
N THR A 96 12.68 6.02 -2.97
CA THR A 96 12.37 7.40 -3.39
C THR A 96 12.54 7.58 -4.89
N LYS A 97 13.52 6.91 -5.52
CA LYS A 97 13.70 7.01 -6.96
C LYS A 97 12.61 6.31 -7.77
N LEU A 98 12.06 5.21 -7.24
CA LEU A 98 10.83 4.61 -7.78
C LEU A 98 9.63 5.56 -7.66
N LEU A 99 9.43 6.17 -6.49
CA LEU A 99 8.32 7.11 -6.23
C LEU A 99 8.38 8.38 -7.10
N ILE A 100 9.58 8.92 -7.32
CA ILE A 100 9.80 10.06 -8.21
C ILE A 100 9.47 9.68 -9.67
N THR A 101 9.79 8.45 -10.07
CA THR A 101 9.51 7.99 -11.45
C THR A 101 8.05 7.64 -11.66
N TYR A 102 7.35 7.24 -10.61
CA TYR A 102 5.96 6.82 -10.66
C TYR A 102 5.04 8.04 -10.79
N THR A 103 4.27 8.15 -11.87
CA THR A 103 3.37 9.30 -12.08
C THR A 103 1.94 9.06 -11.61
N GLY A 104 1.64 7.85 -11.09
CA GLY A 104 0.30 7.51 -10.62
C GLY A 104 -0.74 7.35 -11.73
N THR A 105 -0.32 7.02 -12.95
CA THR A 105 -1.17 6.88 -14.14
C THR A 105 -1.47 5.42 -14.51
N GLN A 106 -2.39 5.21 -15.45
CA GLN A 106 -2.65 3.88 -16.03
C GLN A 106 -1.62 3.46 -17.08
N ALA A 107 -0.55 4.23 -17.30
CA ALA A 107 0.52 3.84 -18.19
C ALA A 107 1.13 2.49 -17.76
N SER A 108 1.49 1.64 -18.73
CA SER A 108 2.01 0.29 -18.44
C SER A 108 3.24 0.28 -17.51
N SER A 109 4.10 1.31 -17.60
CA SER A 109 5.23 1.48 -16.69
C SER A 109 4.81 1.76 -15.25
N ASP A 110 3.76 2.57 -15.06
CA ASP A 110 3.25 2.95 -13.75
C ASP A 110 2.55 1.78 -13.08
N LEU A 111 1.78 0.98 -13.83
CA LEU A 111 1.19 -0.25 -13.30
C LEU A 111 2.27 -1.23 -12.80
N VAL A 112 3.39 -1.34 -13.51
CA VAL A 112 4.53 -2.16 -13.10
C VAL A 112 5.20 -1.58 -11.84
N LEU A 113 5.40 -0.26 -11.78
CA LEU A 113 5.97 0.40 -10.60
C LEU A 113 5.08 0.23 -9.37
N PHE A 114 3.77 0.38 -9.51
CA PHE A 114 2.81 0.13 -8.43
C PHE A 114 2.94 -1.30 -7.89
N ASP A 115 3.01 -2.30 -8.77
CA ASP A 115 3.16 -3.70 -8.37
C ASP A 115 4.50 -3.95 -7.65
N ILE A 116 5.59 -3.30 -8.09
CA ILE A 116 6.90 -3.36 -7.43
C ILE A 116 6.83 -2.75 -6.02
N LEU A 117 6.28 -1.54 -5.89
CA LEU A 117 6.15 -0.85 -4.59
C LEU A 117 5.32 -1.69 -3.61
N LYS A 118 4.21 -2.26 -4.09
CA LYS A 118 3.36 -3.17 -3.32
C LYS A 118 4.07 -4.46 -2.91
N PHE A 119 4.95 -4.99 -3.76
CA PHE A 119 5.78 -6.14 -3.42
C PHE A 119 6.76 -5.78 -2.29
N TYR A 120 7.41 -4.62 -2.34
CA TYR A 120 8.30 -4.18 -1.27
C TYR A 120 7.56 -4.00 0.06
N GLU A 121 6.37 -3.43 0.03
CA GLU A 121 5.55 -3.28 1.24
C GLU A 121 5.14 -4.64 1.83
N ARG A 122 4.64 -5.55 1.00
CA ARG A 122 3.99 -6.78 1.47
C ARG A 122 4.93 -7.96 1.68
N ASN A 123 5.87 -8.16 0.78
CA ASN A 123 6.77 -9.32 0.78
C ASN A 123 8.09 -8.99 1.46
N VAL A 124 8.69 -7.84 1.13
CA VAL A 124 9.98 -7.41 1.70
C VAL A 124 9.81 -6.72 3.06
N LYS A 125 8.58 -6.31 3.41
CA LYS A 125 8.25 -5.59 4.66
C LYS A 125 9.00 -4.27 4.78
N PHE A 126 9.27 -3.61 3.65
CA PHE A 126 9.89 -2.29 3.65
C PHE A 126 8.99 -1.28 4.37
N ASN A 127 9.57 -0.52 5.30
CA ASN A 127 8.84 0.44 6.09
C ASN A 127 8.68 1.77 5.33
N PHE A 128 7.49 2.04 4.79
CA PHE A 128 7.18 3.31 4.12
C PHE A 128 6.88 4.47 5.07
N LYS A 129 6.72 4.24 6.38
CA LYS A 129 6.37 5.30 7.35
C LYS A 129 7.31 6.51 7.34
N PRO A 130 8.64 6.36 7.14
CA PRO A 130 9.55 7.50 7.06
C PRO A 130 9.32 8.38 5.83
N LEU A 131 8.67 7.83 4.79
CA LEU A 131 8.41 8.50 3.52
C LEU A 131 7.01 9.13 3.43
N LEU A 132 6.21 9.07 4.51
CA LEU A 132 4.87 9.65 4.52
C LEU A 132 4.90 11.18 4.63
N PRO A 133 4.03 11.91 3.89
CA PRO A 133 3.05 11.39 2.93
C PRO A 133 3.69 10.91 1.62
N LEU A 134 3.18 9.81 1.06
CA LEU A 134 3.67 9.29 -0.22
C LEU A 134 3.16 10.16 -1.36
N VAL A 135 3.99 11.08 -1.83
CA VAL A 135 3.72 11.89 -3.02
C VAL A 135 4.49 11.28 -4.19
N CYS A 136 3.85 11.08 -5.34
CA CYS A 136 4.50 10.47 -6.49
C CYS A 136 4.65 11.46 -7.65
N GLY A 137 5.63 11.23 -8.50
CA GLY A 137 5.86 11.96 -9.74
C GLY A 137 7.13 12.81 -9.74
N PRO A 138 7.54 13.33 -10.92
CA PRO A 138 8.83 13.99 -11.08
C PRO A 138 8.97 15.26 -10.22
N ASN A 139 7.86 15.95 -9.95
CA ASN A 139 7.84 17.17 -9.14
C ASN A 139 8.14 16.92 -7.64
N THR A 140 8.20 15.66 -7.22
CA THR A 140 8.44 15.27 -5.82
C THR A 140 9.92 15.06 -5.49
N GLU A 141 10.81 15.21 -6.48
CA GLU A 141 12.25 15.00 -6.28
C GLU A 141 12.83 15.89 -5.19
N LEU A 142 12.50 17.18 -5.18
CA LEU A 142 12.93 18.12 -4.14
C LEU A 142 12.37 17.73 -2.76
N HIS A 143 11.13 17.24 -2.71
CA HIS A 143 10.51 16.78 -1.47
C HIS A 143 11.31 15.61 -0.87
N TYR A 144 11.58 14.56 -1.65
CA TYR A 144 12.33 13.40 -1.16
C TYR A 144 13.80 13.71 -0.89
N ALA A 145 14.44 14.55 -1.71
CA ALA A 145 15.81 15.00 -1.47
C ALA A 145 15.93 15.75 -0.13
N ASN A 146 14.99 16.64 0.16
CA ASN A 146 14.94 17.36 1.43
C ASN A 146 14.59 16.43 2.59
N LEU A 147 13.66 15.49 2.41
CA LEU A 147 13.32 14.50 3.43
C LEU A 147 14.52 13.63 3.82
N VAL A 148 15.30 13.17 2.84
CA VAL A 148 16.53 12.39 3.08
C VAL A 148 17.59 13.25 3.76
N LYS A 149 17.75 14.52 3.36
CA LYS A 149 18.77 15.43 3.90
C LYS A 149 18.46 15.92 5.32
N LEU A 150 17.22 16.30 5.58
CA LEU A 150 16.79 16.95 6.83
C LEU A 150 16.22 15.96 7.85
N GLY A 151 15.78 14.79 7.38
CA GLY A 151 15.05 13.83 8.20
C GLY A 151 13.63 14.31 8.55
N ARG A 152 12.79 13.37 9.02
CA ARG A 152 11.36 13.61 9.25
C ARG A 152 11.05 14.66 10.33
N ALA A 153 11.95 14.84 11.31
CA ALA A 153 11.73 15.78 12.42
C ALA A 153 11.83 17.25 12.00
N VAL A 154 12.56 17.53 10.92
CA VAL A 154 12.86 18.90 10.46
C VAL A 154 12.22 19.19 9.10
N HIS A 155 12.02 18.15 8.29
CA HIS A 155 11.41 18.30 6.97
C HIS A 155 9.95 18.73 7.07
N ILE A 156 9.62 19.78 6.34
CA ILE A 156 8.23 20.24 6.20
C ILE A 156 7.56 19.34 5.17
N CYS A 157 6.67 18.47 5.65
CA CYS A 157 5.87 17.63 4.78
C CYS A 157 4.86 18.47 3.97
N PRO A 158 4.62 18.12 2.69
CA PRO A 158 3.60 18.75 1.89
C PRO A 158 2.24 18.64 2.57
N LYS A 159 1.50 19.74 2.59
CA LYS A 159 0.12 19.72 3.09
C LYS A 159 -0.79 18.97 2.11
N PRO A 160 -1.89 18.35 2.59
CA PRO A 160 -2.91 17.75 1.73
C PRO A 160 -3.31 18.66 0.56
N ASP A 161 -3.52 19.95 0.83
CA ASP A 161 -3.89 20.96 -0.18
C ASP A 161 -2.84 21.14 -1.28
N GLU A 162 -1.55 21.10 -0.93
CA GLU A 162 -0.44 21.25 -1.89
C GLU A 162 -0.36 20.03 -2.80
N VAL A 163 -0.54 18.83 -2.22
CA VAL A 163 -0.54 17.58 -2.98
C VAL A 163 -1.75 17.50 -3.90
N LEU A 164 -2.94 17.87 -3.39
CA LEU A 164 -4.17 17.93 -4.18
C LEU A 164 -4.08 18.97 -5.31
N SER A 165 -3.46 20.12 -5.05
CA SER A 165 -3.24 21.15 -6.07
C SER A 165 -2.31 20.70 -7.19
N GLY A 166 -1.44 19.72 -6.94
CA GLY A 166 -0.59 19.10 -7.96
C GLY A 166 -1.33 18.13 -8.90
N LEU A 167 -2.56 17.73 -8.58
CA LEU A 167 -3.38 16.90 -9.46
C LEU A 167 -4.14 17.77 -10.47
N ASN A 168 -4.29 17.25 -11.69
CA ASN A 168 -5.13 17.86 -12.71
C ASN A 168 -6.59 17.44 -12.46
N SER A 169 -7.45 18.41 -12.16
CA SER A 169 -8.88 18.21 -11.83
C SER A 169 -9.66 17.60 -12.99
N ASP A 170 -9.33 17.97 -14.23
CA ASP A 170 -10.04 17.50 -15.43
C ASP A 170 -9.68 16.04 -15.71
N ILE A 171 -8.39 15.71 -15.63
CA ILE A 171 -7.93 14.32 -15.75
C ILE A 171 -8.51 13.47 -14.61
N LEU A 172 -8.60 14.00 -13.38
CA LEU A 172 -9.19 13.29 -12.26
C LEU A 172 -10.67 12.97 -12.51
N TRP A 173 -11.42 13.94 -13.01
CA TRP A 173 -12.82 13.77 -13.40
C TRP A 173 -13.00 12.73 -14.50
N GLU A 174 -12.23 12.84 -15.59
CA GLU A 174 -12.24 11.89 -16.71
C GLU A 174 -11.85 10.47 -16.26
N THR A 175 -10.87 10.39 -15.35
CA THR A 175 -10.47 9.12 -14.72
C THR A 175 -11.64 8.53 -13.94
N GLY A 176 -12.36 9.32 -13.15
CA GLY A 176 -13.54 8.87 -12.40
C GLY A 176 -14.62 8.29 -13.31
N ILE A 177 -15.01 9.03 -14.35
CA ILE A 177 -16.01 8.58 -15.33
C ILE A 177 -15.57 7.28 -16.01
N SER A 178 -14.38 7.27 -16.60
CA SER A 178 -13.87 6.10 -17.32
C SER A 178 -13.74 4.87 -16.41
N SER A 179 -13.31 5.05 -15.17
CA SER A 179 -13.17 3.97 -14.19
C SER A 179 -14.51 3.41 -13.74
N SER A 180 -15.57 4.22 -13.73
CA SER A 180 -16.94 3.75 -13.42
C SER A 180 -17.55 2.91 -14.56
N LEU A 181 -17.13 3.18 -15.80
CA LEU A 181 -17.55 2.48 -17.02
C LEU A 181 -16.62 1.31 -17.38
N PHE A 182 -15.48 1.20 -16.69
CA PHE A 182 -14.44 0.23 -16.96
C PHE A 182 -14.97 -1.21 -16.88
N ASN A 183 -14.64 -2.02 -17.89
CA ASN A 183 -14.76 -3.47 -17.81
C ASN A 183 -13.37 -4.10 -17.56
N PRO A 184 -13.15 -4.81 -16.43
CA PRO A 184 -11.84 -5.41 -16.11
C PRO A 184 -11.27 -6.35 -17.17
N GLU A 185 -12.14 -6.94 -17.99
CA GLU A 185 -11.75 -7.87 -19.05
C GLU A 185 -11.27 -7.15 -20.32
N ASP A 186 -11.51 -5.85 -20.45
CA ASP A 186 -11.23 -5.08 -21.65
C ASP A 186 -9.97 -4.21 -21.46
N SER A 187 -8.83 -4.76 -21.87
CA SER A 187 -7.54 -4.09 -21.70
C SER A 187 -7.37 -2.83 -22.56
N GLU A 188 -8.21 -2.63 -23.56
CA GLU A 188 -8.15 -1.49 -24.49
C GLU A 188 -8.69 -0.18 -23.88
N GLN A 189 -9.43 -0.27 -22.76
CA GLN A 189 -10.03 0.90 -22.10
C GLN A 189 -9.05 1.68 -21.22
N LYS A 190 -7.79 1.26 -21.11
CA LYS A 190 -6.78 1.95 -20.29
C LYS A 190 -6.18 3.12 -21.05
N ASN A 191 -6.49 4.34 -20.62
CA ASN A 191 -5.86 5.54 -21.16
C ASN A 191 -4.60 5.85 -20.34
N PRO A 192 -3.39 5.84 -20.93
CA PRO A 192 -2.14 6.12 -20.19
C PRO A 192 -2.08 7.53 -19.60
N LEU A 193 -2.94 8.45 -20.03
CA LEU A 193 -3.05 9.80 -19.47
C LEU A 193 -3.93 9.85 -18.22
N HIS A 194 -4.83 8.90 -18.03
CA HIS A 194 -5.70 8.84 -16.85
C HIS A 194 -4.91 8.36 -15.64
N TYR A 195 -5.35 8.80 -14.46
CA TYR A 195 -4.77 8.33 -13.22
C TYR A 195 -5.11 6.87 -12.93
N ASP A 196 -4.25 6.17 -12.20
CA ASP A 196 -4.58 4.85 -11.65
C ASP A 196 -5.54 5.01 -10.47
N PRO A 197 -6.77 4.46 -10.54
CA PRO A 197 -7.74 4.63 -9.47
C PRO A 197 -7.28 4.05 -8.14
N ARG A 198 -6.39 3.05 -8.14
CA ARG A 198 -5.84 2.44 -6.93
C ARG A 198 -4.92 3.42 -6.20
N TYR A 199 -4.10 4.15 -6.95
CA TYR A 199 -3.20 5.15 -6.39
C TYR A 199 -3.97 6.36 -5.87
N ILE A 200 -4.85 6.93 -6.71
CA ILE A 200 -5.61 8.13 -6.34
C ILE A 200 -6.52 7.85 -5.15
N SER A 201 -7.18 6.70 -5.11
CA SER A 201 -8.05 6.36 -3.97
C SER A 201 -7.28 6.26 -2.64
N MET A 202 -6.08 5.66 -2.65
CA MET A 202 -5.21 5.66 -1.47
C MET A 202 -4.74 7.07 -1.09
N LEU A 203 -4.39 7.89 -2.09
CA LEU A 203 -3.93 9.25 -1.88
C LEU A 203 -5.03 10.13 -1.24
N LEU A 204 -6.22 10.13 -1.83
CA LEU A 204 -7.36 10.90 -1.34
C LEU A 204 -7.81 10.44 0.04
N LEU A 205 -7.79 9.13 0.31
CA LEU A 205 -8.10 8.60 1.65
C LEU A 205 -7.17 9.20 2.71
N GLY A 206 -5.85 9.19 2.46
CA GLY A 206 -4.88 9.79 3.38
C GLY A 206 -5.04 11.30 3.58
N MET A 207 -5.67 12.02 2.64
CA MET A 207 -5.97 13.46 2.78
C MET A 207 -7.22 13.72 3.63
N VAL A 208 -8.23 12.83 3.56
CA VAL A 208 -9.47 12.99 4.32
C VAL A 208 -9.42 12.34 5.70
N GLU A 209 -8.36 11.59 6.03
CA GLU A 209 -8.14 11.01 7.37
C GLU A 209 -8.18 12.06 8.49
N ALA A 210 -8.58 11.62 9.68
CA ALA A 210 -8.67 12.47 10.87
C ALA A 210 -7.31 13.12 11.20
N GLY A 211 -7.32 14.43 11.44
CA GLY A 211 -6.11 15.21 11.76
C GLY A 211 -5.35 15.78 10.55
N ALA A 212 -5.72 15.41 9.31
CA ALA A 212 -5.18 16.06 8.13
C ALA A 212 -5.82 17.47 7.94
N ASP A 213 -4.94 18.47 7.79
CA ASP A 213 -5.25 19.88 7.48
C ASP A 213 -5.60 20.02 5.98
N LEU A 214 -6.80 19.57 5.63
CA LEU A 214 -7.35 19.59 4.27
C LEU A 214 -8.46 20.65 4.18
N THR A 215 -8.35 21.57 3.22
CA THR A 215 -9.42 22.49 2.88
C THR A 215 -10.53 21.73 2.15
N LEU A 216 -11.70 21.59 2.81
CA LEU A 216 -12.81 20.77 2.28
C LEU A 216 -13.35 21.34 0.98
N ARG A 217 -13.41 22.67 0.86
CA ARG A 217 -13.82 23.33 -0.38
C ARG A 217 -12.88 23.01 -1.54
N LEU A 218 -11.56 23.04 -1.31
CA LEU A 218 -10.57 22.70 -2.32
C LEU A 218 -10.71 21.24 -2.78
N PHE A 219 -10.99 20.32 -1.86
CA PHE A 219 -11.23 18.91 -2.18
C PHE A 219 -12.39 18.71 -3.16
N VAL A 220 -13.47 19.49 -2.99
CA VAL A 220 -14.61 19.52 -3.91
C VAL A 220 -14.21 20.14 -5.24
N GLU A 221 -13.64 21.36 -5.23
CA GLU A 221 -13.26 22.10 -6.45
C GLU A 221 -12.25 21.34 -7.32
N LYS A 222 -11.46 20.46 -6.72
CA LYS A 222 -10.50 19.59 -7.41
C LYS A 222 -11.06 18.25 -7.84
N ASN A 223 -12.39 18.04 -7.80
CA ASN A 223 -13.09 16.81 -8.15
C ASN A 223 -12.73 15.60 -7.26
N GLY A 224 -12.17 15.81 -6.06
CA GLY A 224 -11.83 14.72 -5.13
C GLY A 224 -13.09 14.00 -4.62
N LEU A 225 -14.14 14.77 -4.31
CA LEU A 225 -15.41 14.23 -3.84
C LEU A 225 -16.14 13.44 -4.94
N SER A 226 -16.24 14.02 -6.12
CA SER A 226 -16.88 13.38 -7.28
C SER A 226 -16.13 12.13 -7.71
N PHE A 227 -14.79 12.17 -7.70
CA PHE A 227 -13.97 10.98 -7.94
C PHE A 227 -14.29 9.84 -6.97
N ALA A 228 -14.34 10.12 -5.67
CA ALA A 228 -14.70 9.13 -4.65
C ALA A 228 -16.09 8.54 -4.87
N ALA A 229 -17.05 9.36 -5.33
CA ALA A 229 -18.38 8.92 -5.70
C ALA A 229 -18.37 7.98 -6.93
N PHE A 230 -17.61 8.31 -7.99
CA PHE A 230 -17.44 7.43 -9.14
C PHE A 230 -16.85 6.06 -8.78
N LEU A 231 -15.95 6.00 -7.78
CA LEU A 231 -15.37 4.75 -7.31
C LEU A 231 -16.42 3.76 -6.81
N LEU A 232 -17.59 4.21 -6.32
CA LEU A 232 -18.67 3.33 -5.88
C LEU A 232 -19.34 2.55 -7.02
N SER A 233 -19.16 3.00 -8.26
CA SER A 233 -19.62 2.28 -9.45
C SER A 233 -18.51 1.43 -10.08
N HIS A 234 -17.30 1.44 -9.53
CA HIS A 234 -16.17 0.70 -10.07
C HIS A 234 -16.42 -0.83 -10.06
N PRO A 235 -16.01 -1.57 -11.11
CA PRO A 235 -16.22 -3.03 -11.17
C PRO A 235 -15.50 -3.80 -10.05
N LEU A 236 -14.33 -3.33 -9.62
CA LEU A 236 -13.54 -3.98 -8.57
C LEU A 236 -13.97 -3.55 -7.16
N ASP A 237 -14.38 -4.52 -6.34
CA ASP A 237 -14.79 -4.34 -4.93
C ASP A 237 -13.74 -3.62 -4.10
N SER A 238 -12.47 -4.01 -4.26
CA SER A 238 -11.35 -3.41 -3.55
C SER A 238 -11.21 -1.90 -3.77
N ILE A 239 -11.69 -1.38 -4.91
CA ILE A 239 -11.67 0.05 -5.22
C ILE A 239 -12.92 0.74 -4.65
N ARG A 240 -14.08 0.08 -4.68
CA ARG A 240 -15.32 0.60 -4.09
C ARG A 240 -15.19 0.88 -2.59
N ILE A 241 -14.45 0.03 -1.87
CA ILE A 241 -14.15 0.22 -0.43
C ILE A 241 -13.53 1.59 -0.18
N TYR A 242 -12.54 1.99 -0.99
CA TYR A 242 -11.90 3.29 -0.83
C TYR A 242 -12.88 4.44 -1.11
N GLY A 243 -13.71 4.33 -2.15
CA GLY A 243 -14.77 5.31 -2.42
C GLY A 243 -15.67 5.51 -1.20
N TYR A 244 -16.16 4.41 -0.62
CA TYR A 244 -16.99 4.46 0.58
C TYR A 244 -16.26 5.08 1.78
N ALA A 245 -15.00 4.70 2.01
CA ALA A 245 -14.19 5.21 3.11
C ALA A 245 -13.96 6.73 2.98
N ILE A 246 -13.54 7.19 1.80
CA ILE A 246 -13.30 8.61 1.52
C ILE A 246 -14.57 9.43 1.78
N LEU A 247 -15.72 8.97 1.26
CA LEU A 247 -16.99 9.67 1.43
C LEU A 247 -17.45 9.70 2.89
N SER A 248 -17.22 8.60 3.62
CA SER A 248 -17.55 8.51 5.04
C SER A 248 -16.69 9.44 5.88
N ASP A 249 -15.38 9.45 5.66
CA ASP A 249 -14.44 10.31 6.39
C ASP A 249 -14.65 11.79 6.05
N PHE A 250 -14.91 12.09 4.77
CA PHE A 250 -15.28 13.44 4.35
C PHE A 250 -16.59 13.90 5.00
N LEU A 251 -17.62 13.04 5.09
CA LEU A 251 -18.87 13.35 5.78
C LEU A 251 -18.63 13.66 7.27
N LEU A 252 -17.77 12.90 7.95
CA LEU A 252 -17.42 13.18 9.34
C LEU A 252 -16.72 14.54 9.47
N LYS A 253 -15.78 14.85 8.58
CA LYS A 253 -15.07 16.14 8.58
C LYS A 253 -15.98 17.32 8.28
N ILE A 254 -16.85 17.24 7.27
CA ILE A 254 -17.72 18.36 6.89
C ILE A 254 -18.80 18.64 7.96
N GLN A 255 -19.16 17.66 8.77
CA GLN A 255 -20.09 17.81 9.89
C GLN A 255 -19.41 18.35 11.17
N ASP A 256 -18.08 18.35 11.25
CA ASP A 256 -17.37 18.89 12.39
C ASP A 256 -17.69 20.39 12.56
N ILE A 257 -17.99 20.81 13.78
CA ILE A 257 -18.33 22.20 14.13
C ILE A 257 -17.15 23.14 13.82
N SER A 258 -15.92 22.64 13.91
CA SER A 258 -14.69 23.37 13.62
C SER A 258 -14.36 23.45 12.13
N SER A 259 -15.10 22.74 11.27
CA SER A 259 -14.82 22.70 9.84
C SER A 259 -15.20 24.00 9.13
N GLU A 260 -14.46 24.28 8.05
CA GLU A 260 -14.65 25.42 7.17
C GLU A 260 -16.13 25.66 6.81
N ALA A 261 -16.53 26.92 6.76
CA ALA A 261 -17.84 27.35 6.28
C ALA A 261 -17.74 27.79 4.81
N PHE A 262 -18.53 27.16 3.95
CA PHE A 262 -18.71 27.56 2.56
C PHE A 262 -20.16 27.30 2.13
N LEU A 263 -20.63 27.98 1.08
CA LEU A 263 -22.05 28.10 0.75
C LEU A 263 -22.71 26.76 0.44
N GLU A 264 -21.99 25.87 -0.24
CA GLU A 264 -22.46 24.58 -0.73
C GLU A 264 -22.42 23.48 0.33
N LYS A 265 -21.85 23.75 1.52
CA LYS A 265 -21.69 22.79 2.61
C LYS A 265 -22.98 22.03 2.99
N PRO A 266 -24.16 22.69 3.13
CA PRO A 266 -25.40 21.98 3.44
C PRO A 266 -25.82 21.00 2.34
N LEU A 267 -25.61 21.37 1.07
CA LEU A 267 -25.92 20.53 -0.08
C LEU A 267 -25.06 19.27 -0.08
N PHE A 268 -23.74 19.40 0.06
CA PHE A 268 -22.85 18.23 0.12
C PHE A 268 -23.16 17.34 1.32
N THR A 269 -23.42 17.92 2.48
CA THR A 269 -23.78 17.17 3.69
C THR A 269 -25.05 16.35 3.46
N TYR A 270 -26.10 16.97 2.90
CA TYR A 270 -27.35 16.29 2.58
C TYR A 270 -27.15 15.14 1.59
N THR A 271 -26.44 15.39 0.49
CA THR A 271 -26.19 14.37 -0.55
C THR A 271 -25.39 13.19 0.01
N LEU A 272 -24.39 13.44 0.86
CA LEU A 272 -23.58 12.38 1.47
C LEU A 272 -24.36 11.56 2.51
N ILE A 273 -25.22 12.18 3.31
CA ILE A 273 -26.13 11.45 4.22
C ILE A 273 -27.07 10.56 3.40
N TYR A 274 -27.72 11.13 2.38
CA TYR A 274 -28.60 10.36 1.51
C TYR A 274 -27.88 9.17 0.87
N LEU A 275 -26.67 9.40 0.34
CA LEU A 275 -25.85 8.34 -0.23
C LEU A 275 -25.50 7.26 0.80
N LYS A 276 -25.06 7.64 2.00
CA LYS A 276 -24.72 6.71 3.08
C LYS A 276 -25.91 5.85 3.50
N ASP A 277 -27.11 6.43 3.58
CA ASP A 277 -28.33 5.71 3.94
C ASP A 277 -28.75 4.68 2.87
N ASN A 278 -28.42 4.95 1.60
CA ASN A 278 -28.66 4.02 0.49
C ASN A 278 -27.54 2.97 0.34
N LEU A 279 -26.31 3.29 0.74
CA LEU A 279 -25.15 2.40 0.75
C LEU A 279 -25.06 1.61 2.06
N LYS A 280 -25.93 0.60 2.18
CA LYS A 280 -25.98 -0.27 3.38
C LYS A 280 -24.73 -1.13 3.58
N GLN A 281 -23.85 -1.23 2.58
CA GLN A 281 -22.59 -1.99 2.64
C GLN A 281 -21.47 -1.29 1.83
N PRO A 282 -20.19 -1.33 2.29
CA PRO A 282 -19.07 -0.66 1.61
C PRO A 282 -18.78 -1.13 0.17
N ASN A 283 -19.19 -2.36 -0.17
CA ASN A 283 -18.92 -2.96 -1.48
C ASN A 283 -20.13 -2.92 -2.41
N LEU A 284 -21.23 -2.30 -2.01
CA LEU A 284 -22.42 -2.26 -2.83
C LEU A 284 -22.15 -1.42 -4.09
N LYS A 285 -22.22 -2.03 -5.27
CA LYS A 285 -22.05 -1.34 -6.54
C LYS A 285 -23.30 -0.49 -6.82
N ILE A 286 -23.11 0.80 -7.05
CA ILE A 286 -24.19 1.67 -7.55
C ILE A 286 -24.23 1.59 -9.07
N GLY A 287 -25.43 1.40 -9.64
CA GLY A 287 -25.64 1.39 -11.09
C GLY A 287 -25.40 2.77 -11.70
N ASN A 288 -24.51 2.83 -12.70
CA ASN A 288 -24.05 4.01 -13.46
C ASN A 288 -23.75 5.27 -12.62
N GLY A 289 -22.47 5.64 -12.51
CA GLY A 289 -22.00 6.83 -11.77
C GLY A 289 -22.50 8.19 -12.26
N LEU A 290 -23.38 8.22 -13.27
CA LEU A 290 -24.08 9.41 -13.76
C LEU A 290 -24.91 10.12 -12.68
N PHE A 291 -25.33 9.41 -11.62
CA PHE A 291 -26.00 10.02 -10.47
C PHE A 291 -25.10 11.04 -9.74
N PHE A 292 -23.78 10.97 -9.93
CA PHE A 292 -22.79 11.82 -9.27
C PHE A 292 -22.39 13.06 -10.07
N LEU A 293 -23.02 13.32 -11.22
CA LEU A 293 -22.87 14.59 -11.95
C LEU A 293 -23.35 15.81 -11.15
N LEU A 294 -24.01 15.60 -10.02
CA LEU A 294 -24.51 16.64 -9.12
C LEU A 294 -23.55 16.94 -7.95
N LEU A 295 -22.41 16.24 -7.85
CA LEU A 295 -21.34 16.46 -6.88
C LEU A 295 -20.10 17.03 -7.57
#